data_AF-A0A7J8W333-F1
#
_entry.id   AF-A0A7J8W333-F1
#
_cell.length_a   1.000
_cell.length_b   1.000
_cell.length_c   1.000
_cell.angle_alpha   90.00
_cell.angle_beta   90.00
_cell.angle_gamma   90.00
#
_symmetry.space_group_name_H-M   'P 1'
#
loop_
_entity.id
_entity.type
_entity.pdbx_description
1 polymer ?
#
loop_
_entity_poly.entity_id
_entity_poly.type
_entity_poly.pdbx_seq_one_letter_code
_entity_poly.pdbx_strand_id
1 'polypeptide(L)'
;MAAELLWLAQKLAACGFADEAVEKWASASNLASLSLLAEPRLQGSLVKVTAFLFNQAKNIRVEEDREESSKEKWSQTKMKMITSWLPLLCRGSNGSDVPVLSISERAELEKILEDAIEKLEGEEQEQALSLWLHHFTYCPSSDWPNLHASYARWCTASRKALCSHLSI
;
A
#
# COMPACT_ATOMS: atom_id res chain seq x y z
N MET A 1 18.25 -4.63 -12.96
CA MET A 1 17.85 -3.62 -11.95
C MET A 1 16.63 -4.02 -11.11
N ALA A 2 15.40 -4.11 -11.63
CA ALA A 2 14.24 -4.41 -10.75
C ALA A 2 14.26 -5.82 -10.14
N ALA A 3 14.80 -6.81 -10.86
CA ALA A 3 15.05 -8.15 -10.32
C ALA A 3 16.12 -8.14 -9.20
N GLU A 4 17.15 -7.30 -9.31
CA GLU A 4 18.15 -7.11 -8.25
C GLU A 4 17.55 -6.43 -7.02
N LEU A 5 16.64 -5.46 -7.21
CA LEU A 5 15.90 -4.81 -6.13
C LEU A 5 15.01 -5.81 -5.38
N LEU A 6 14.28 -6.66 -6.10
CA LEU A 6 13.50 -7.73 -5.48
C LEU A 6 14.40 -8.71 -4.72
N TRP A 7 15.50 -9.14 -5.34
CA TRP A 7 16.46 -10.03 -4.69
C TRP A 7 17.08 -9.41 -3.45
N LEU A 8 17.44 -8.12 -3.49
CA LEU A 8 17.98 -7.40 -2.34
C LEU A 8 16.95 -7.31 -1.20
N ALA A 9 15.70 -6.97 -1.52
CA ALA A 9 14.61 -6.94 -0.53
C ALA A 9 14.39 -8.33 0.11
N GLN A 10 14.41 -9.39 -0.70
CA GLN A 10 14.32 -10.77 -0.22
C GLN A 10 15.51 -11.17 0.66
N LYS A 11 16.72 -10.75 0.29
CA LYS A 11 17.94 -11.00 1.08
C LYS A 11 17.94 -10.26 2.40
N LEU A 12 17.58 -8.98 2.42
CA LEU A 12 17.45 -8.21 3.66
C LEU A 12 16.45 -8.88 4.60
N ALA A 13 15.27 -9.27 4.10
CA ALA A 13 14.29 -9.97 4.91
C ALA A 13 14.79 -11.34 5.42
N ALA A 14 15.46 -12.13 4.58
CA ALA A 14 16.04 -13.42 4.99
C ALA A 14 17.15 -13.28 6.04
N CYS A 15 17.82 -12.12 6.08
CA CYS A 15 18.84 -11.79 7.08
C CYS A 15 18.27 -11.13 8.35
N GLY A 16 16.94 -10.97 8.47
CA GLY A 16 16.29 -10.35 9.63
C GLY A 16 16.11 -8.83 9.56
N PHE A 17 16.41 -8.20 8.42
CA PHE A 17 16.29 -6.75 8.20
C PHE A 17 15.04 -6.38 7.37
N ALA A 18 13.93 -7.08 7.61
CA ALA A 18 12.68 -6.86 6.87
C ALA A 18 12.07 -5.48 7.18
N ASP A 19 12.21 -5.02 8.42
CA ASP A 19 11.76 -3.71 8.89
C ASP A 19 12.53 -2.57 8.20
N GLU A 20 13.85 -2.67 8.09
CA GLU A 20 14.66 -1.69 7.37
C GLU A 20 14.30 -1.67 5.88
N ALA A 21 14.12 -2.84 5.26
CA ALA A 21 13.72 -2.92 3.86
C ALA A 21 12.37 -2.21 3.61
N VAL A 22 11.39 -2.42 4.50
CA VAL A 22 10.09 -1.74 4.45
C VAL A 22 10.23 -0.23 4.68
N GLU A 23 11.01 0.20 5.67
CA GLU A 23 11.22 1.62 5.99
C GLU A 23 11.87 2.38 4.82
N LYS A 24 12.92 1.79 4.21
CA LYS A 24 13.60 2.37 3.05
C LYS A 24 12.68 2.46 1.85
N TRP A 25 11.90 1.42 1.59
CA TRP A 25 10.93 1.42 0.50
C TRP A 25 9.83 2.45 0.71
N ALA A 26 9.23 2.49 1.90
CA ALA A 26 8.21 3.47 2.26
C ALA A 26 8.70 4.91 2.08
N SER A 27 9.98 5.17 2.36
CA SER A 27 10.59 6.50 2.24
C SER A 27 11.02 6.87 0.82
N ALA A 28 10.97 5.95 -0.14
CA ALA A 28 11.41 6.17 -1.51
C ALA A 28 10.32 6.81 -2.40
N SER A 29 9.68 7.88 -1.93
CA SER A 29 8.56 8.57 -2.61
C SER A 29 8.90 9.08 -4.00
N ASN A 30 10.13 9.56 -4.21
CA ASN A 30 10.61 9.99 -5.54
C ASN A 30 10.63 8.82 -6.53
N LEU A 31 11.12 7.65 -6.10
CA LEU A 31 11.12 6.44 -6.92
C LEU A 31 9.67 5.99 -7.20
N ALA A 32 8.80 6.04 -6.19
CA ALA A 32 7.41 5.69 -6.33
C ALA A 32 6.69 6.59 -7.34
N SER A 33 6.94 7.91 -7.31
CA SER A 33 6.41 8.85 -8.31
C SER A 33 6.94 8.56 -9.72
N LEU A 34 8.25 8.39 -9.88
CA LEU A 34 8.88 8.05 -11.17
C LEU A 34 8.40 6.70 -11.71
N SER A 35 8.03 5.75 -10.84
CA SER A 35 7.51 4.45 -11.26
C SER A 35 6.24 4.58 -12.09
N LEU A 36 5.43 5.62 -11.87
CA LEU A 36 4.20 5.86 -12.64
C LEU A 36 4.47 6.23 -14.10
N LEU A 37 5.69 6.69 -14.40
CA LEU A 37 6.14 7.07 -15.74
C LEU A 37 7.02 6.00 -16.39
N ALA A 38 7.38 4.94 -15.65
CA ALA A 38 8.21 3.86 -16.16
C ALA A 38 7.49 3.03 -17.22
N GLU A 39 8.25 2.37 -18.08
CA GLU A 39 7.70 1.41 -19.05
C GLU A 39 6.96 0.25 -18.33
N PRO A 40 5.94 -0.38 -18.97
CA PRO A 40 5.10 -1.39 -18.32
C PRO A 40 5.86 -2.56 -17.68
N ARG A 41 6.95 -3.02 -18.31
CA ARG A 41 7.79 -4.11 -17.77
C ARG A 41 8.46 -3.73 -16.46
N LEU A 42 8.97 -2.50 -16.37
CA LEU A 42 9.58 -1.97 -15.16
C LEU A 42 8.53 -1.72 -14.08
N GLN A 43 7.36 -1.17 -14.45
CA GLN A 43 6.22 -1.03 -13.53
C GLN A 43 5.81 -2.36 -12.91
N GLY A 44 5.63 -3.40 -13.74
CA GLY A 44 5.30 -4.74 -13.24
C GLY A 44 6.36 -5.29 -12.29
N SER A 45 7.64 -5.06 -12.58
CA SER A 45 8.71 -5.49 -11.68
C SER A 45 8.69 -4.73 -10.34
N LEU A 46 8.38 -3.43 -10.35
CA LEU A 46 8.24 -2.63 -9.14
C LEU A 46 6.98 -3.00 -8.35
N VAL A 47 5.88 -3.37 -9.02
CA VAL A 47 4.68 -3.94 -8.38
C VAL A 47 5.02 -5.20 -7.60
N LYS A 48 5.85 -6.11 -8.14
CA LYS A 48 6.31 -7.30 -7.41
C LYS A 48 7.09 -6.96 -6.15
N VAL A 49 7.99 -5.97 -6.22
CA VAL A 49 8.76 -5.50 -5.05
C VAL A 49 7.81 -4.90 -4.00
N THR A 50 6.91 -4.03 -4.42
CA THR A 50 5.90 -3.41 -3.55
C THR A 50 5.02 -4.46 -2.87
N ALA A 51 4.51 -5.44 -3.63
CA ALA A 51 3.69 -6.53 -3.09
C ALA A 51 4.45 -7.36 -2.05
N PHE A 52 5.68 -7.74 -2.36
CA PHE A 52 6.54 -8.47 -1.42
C PHE A 52 6.73 -7.68 -0.11
N LEU A 53 7.04 -6.39 -0.20
CA LEU A 53 7.30 -5.58 0.98
C LEU A 53 6.03 -5.30 1.80
N PHE A 54 4.86 -5.14 1.19
CA PHE A 54 3.60 -5.05 1.93
C PHE A 54 3.33 -6.34 2.72
N ASN A 55 3.64 -7.50 2.13
CA ASN A 55 3.54 -8.77 2.84
C ASN A 55 4.52 -8.84 4.03
N GLN A 56 5.75 -8.34 3.87
CA GLN A 56 6.67 -8.24 5.01
C GLN A 56 6.19 -7.28 6.09
N ALA A 57 5.61 -6.13 5.70
CA ALA A 57 5.00 -5.19 6.63
C ALA A 57 3.85 -5.80 7.43
N LYS A 58 3.08 -6.74 6.87
CA LYS A 58 2.07 -7.49 7.63
C LYS A 58 2.71 -8.35 8.72
N ASN A 59 3.82 -9.01 8.45
CA ASN A 59 4.47 -9.97 9.37
C ASN A 59 5.25 -9.29 10.50
N ILE A 60 5.77 -8.08 10.28
CA ILE A 60 6.47 -7.29 11.33
C ILE A 60 5.53 -6.92 12.50
N ARG A 61 4.20 -6.94 12.28
CA ARG A 61 3.17 -6.55 13.25
C ARG A 61 3.05 -7.44 14.50
N VAL A 62 3.83 -8.52 14.63
CA VAL A 62 3.64 -9.53 15.68
C VAL A 62 4.25 -9.15 17.04
N GLU A 63 4.99 -8.05 17.15
CA GLU A 63 5.60 -7.65 18.43
C GLU A 63 4.79 -6.59 19.17
N GLU A 64 3.84 -7.03 20.00
CA GLU A 64 3.03 -6.18 20.90
C GLU A 64 3.88 -5.45 21.98
N ASP A 65 5.13 -5.87 22.17
CA ASP A 65 6.07 -5.37 23.19
C ASP A 65 6.93 -4.17 22.75
N ARG A 66 6.64 -3.55 21.59
CA ARG A 66 7.42 -2.40 21.10
C ARG A 66 7.19 -1.13 21.92
N GLU A 67 8.27 -0.37 22.12
CA GLU A 67 8.23 0.98 22.70
C GLU A 67 7.29 1.89 21.90
N GLU A 68 6.65 2.86 22.58
CA GLU A 68 5.70 3.80 21.96
C GLU A 68 6.31 4.56 20.78
N SER A 69 7.58 4.98 20.91
CA SER A 69 8.36 5.62 19.84
C SER A 69 8.48 4.75 18.59
N SER A 70 8.61 3.43 18.78
CA SER A 70 8.69 2.45 17.69
C SER A 70 7.32 2.22 17.04
N LYS A 71 6.24 2.25 17.82
CA LYS A 71 4.86 2.17 17.31
C LYS A 71 4.51 3.37 16.46
N GLU A 72 4.86 4.58 16.90
CA GLU A 72 4.64 5.81 16.15
C GLU A 72 5.44 5.79 14.83
N LYS A 73 6.74 5.46 14.90
CA LYS A 73 7.59 5.30 13.70
C LYS A 73 7.02 4.28 12.73
N TRP A 74 6.48 3.17 13.24
CA TRP A 74 5.83 2.16 12.42
C TRP A 74 4.53 2.65 11.80
N SER A 75 3.74 3.44 12.52
CA SER A 75 2.54 4.08 11.98
C SER A 75 2.88 4.98 10.78
N GLN A 76 3.86 5.86 10.97
CA GLN A 76 4.37 6.73 9.90
C GLN A 76 4.92 5.94 8.71
N THR A 77 5.61 4.83 8.96
CA THR A 77 6.15 3.96 7.92
C THR A 77 5.03 3.32 7.09
N LYS A 78 3.98 2.78 7.73
CA LYS A 78 2.80 2.26 7.03
C LYS A 78 2.14 3.34 6.18
N MET A 79 1.96 4.54 6.74
CA MET A 79 1.31 5.64 6.04
C MET A 79 2.11 6.07 4.81
N LYS A 80 3.44 6.22 4.94
CA LYS A 80 4.35 6.49 3.80
C LYS A 80 4.31 5.41 2.75
N MET A 81 4.21 4.13 3.17
CA MET A 81 4.14 3.00 2.26
C MET A 81 2.87 3.03 1.42
N ILE A 82 1.72 3.26 2.05
CA ILE A 82 0.42 3.39 1.39
C ILE A 82 0.44 4.59 0.44
N THR A 83 0.76 5.77 0.95
CA THR A 83 0.70 7.02 0.17
C THR A 83 1.70 7.06 -1.00
N SER A 84 2.88 6.48 -0.85
CA SER A 84 3.88 6.48 -1.92
C SER A 84 3.56 5.43 -2.99
N TRP A 85 3.15 4.22 -2.59
CA TRP A 85 3.16 3.06 -3.50
C TRP A 85 1.78 2.58 -3.96
N LEU A 86 0.69 2.95 -3.28
CA LEU A 86 -0.66 2.66 -3.76
C LEU A 86 -0.94 3.19 -5.17
N PRO A 87 -0.47 4.39 -5.57
CA PRO A 87 -0.58 4.87 -6.96
C PRO A 87 -0.05 3.90 -8.00
N LEU A 88 1.09 3.26 -7.73
CA LEU A 88 1.70 2.28 -8.64
C LEU A 88 0.85 1.02 -8.72
N LEU A 89 0.30 0.55 -7.59
CA LEU A 89 -0.58 -0.62 -7.58
C LEU A 89 -1.83 -0.38 -8.43
N CYS A 90 -2.44 0.81 -8.34
CA CYS A 90 -3.62 1.13 -9.15
C CYS A 90 -3.36 1.24 -10.66
N ARG A 91 -2.13 1.65 -11.06
CA ARG A 91 -1.81 1.99 -12.46
C ARG A 91 -0.96 0.94 -13.18
N GLY A 92 -0.10 0.22 -12.47
CA GLY A 92 0.91 -0.68 -13.05
C GLY A 92 0.39 -2.06 -13.44
N SER A 93 -0.84 -2.45 -13.08
CA SER A 93 -1.40 -3.78 -13.37
C SER A 93 -1.97 -3.93 -14.78
N ASN A 94 -2.10 -2.86 -15.56
CA ASN A 94 -2.94 -2.84 -16.77
C ASN A 94 -2.17 -3.04 -18.11
N GLY A 95 -0.85 -3.28 -18.08
CA GLY A 95 0.01 -3.10 -19.26
C GLY A 95 0.78 -4.33 -19.77
N SER A 96 0.49 -5.54 -19.31
CA SER A 96 1.27 -6.74 -19.66
C SER A 96 0.35 -7.92 -20.02
N ASP A 97 0.63 -8.60 -21.13
CA ASP A 97 -0.07 -9.82 -21.59
C ASP A 97 -0.02 -10.96 -20.54
N VAL A 98 0.95 -10.89 -19.63
CA VAL A 98 1.08 -11.80 -18.48
C VAL A 98 0.78 -11.02 -17.20
N PRO A 99 -0.15 -11.51 -16.35
CA PRO A 99 -0.43 -10.86 -15.07
C PRO A 99 0.82 -10.83 -14.20
N VAL A 100 1.15 -9.64 -13.70
CA VAL A 100 2.35 -9.40 -12.88
C VAL A 100 2.30 -10.18 -11.56
N LEU A 101 1.10 -10.25 -10.98
CA LEU A 101 0.76 -11.01 -9.78
C LEU A 101 -0.36 -11.99 -10.14
N SER A 102 -0.31 -13.20 -9.57
CA SER A 102 -1.43 -14.14 -9.63
C SER A 102 -2.69 -13.56 -8.98
N ILE A 103 -3.85 -14.13 -9.31
CA ILE A 103 -5.14 -13.72 -8.72
C ILE A 103 -5.09 -13.84 -7.18
N SER A 104 -4.47 -14.89 -6.65
CA SER A 104 -4.29 -15.08 -5.22
C SER A 104 -3.38 -14.03 -4.57
N GLU A 105 -2.27 -13.66 -5.23
CA GLU A 105 -1.37 -12.61 -4.72
C GLU A 105 -2.06 -11.24 -4.74
N ARG A 106 -2.87 -10.96 -5.76
CA ARG A 106 -3.69 -9.74 -5.85
C ARG A 106 -4.68 -9.65 -4.70
N ALA A 107 -5.43 -10.73 -4.43
CA ALA A 107 -6.42 -10.78 -3.36
C ALA A 107 -5.78 -10.69 -1.97
N GLU A 108 -4.64 -11.35 -1.75
CA GLU A 108 -3.91 -11.24 -0.47
C GLU A 108 -3.39 -9.81 -0.25
N LEU A 109 -2.88 -9.15 -1.30
CA LEU A 109 -2.41 -7.77 -1.18
C LEU A 109 -3.56 -6.78 -0.94
N GLU A 110 -4.72 -6.98 -1.57
CA GLU A 110 -5.92 -6.20 -1.26
C GLU A 110 -6.26 -6.31 0.23
N LYS A 111 -6.33 -7.54 0.76
CA LYS A 111 -6.58 -7.76 2.19
C LYS A 111 -5.54 -7.07 3.09
N ILE A 112 -4.26 -7.15 2.74
CA ILE A 112 -3.18 -6.45 3.46
C ILE A 112 -3.41 -4.93 3.46
N LEU A 113 -3.82 -4.35 2.33
CA LEU A 113 -4.10 -2.92 2.20
C LEU A 113 -5.33 -2.53 3.01
N GLU A 114 -6.42 -3.29 2.93
CA GLU A 114 -7.63 -3.06 3.72
C GLU A 114 -7.31 -3.09 5.22
N ASP A 115 -6.65 -4.15 5.71
CA ASP A 115 -6.22 -4.29 7.11
C ASP A 115 -5.25 -3.18 7.55
N ALA A 116 -4.50 -2.58 6.62
CA ALA A 116 -3.60 -1.47 6.92
C ALA A 116 -4.35 -0.15 7.01
N ILE A 117 -5.26 0.12 6.08
CA ILE A 117 -6.06 1.35 6.01
C ILE A 117 -7.09 1.41 7.14
N GLU A 118 -7.68 0.28 7.54
CA GLU A 118 -8.61 0.21 8.67
C GLU A 118 -7.97 0.60 10.01
N LYS A 119 -6.65 0.42 10.13
CA LYS A 119 -5.88 0.75 11.34
C LYS A 119 -5.30 2.17 11.32
N LEU A 120 -5.56 2.96 10.28
CA LEU A 120 -5.18 4.36 10.22
C LEU A 120 -6.19 5.23 10.98
N GLU A 121 -5.73 6.37 11.48
CA GLU A 121 -6.60 7.35 12.14
C GLU A 121 -7.34 8.23 11.11
N GLY A 122 -8.40 8.92 11.53
CA GLY A 122 -9.40 9.54 10.65
C GLY A 122 -8.87 10.22 9.38
N GLU A 123 -8.03 11.25 9.52
CA GLU A 123 -7.47 11.99 8.37
C GLU A 123 -6.54 11.13 7.50
N GLU A 124 -5.75 10.24 8.11
CA GLU A 124 -4.84 9.33 7.37
C GLU A 124 -5.64 8.32 6.54
N GLN A 125 -6.73 7.78 7.11
CA GLN A 125 -7.65 6.88 6.42
C GLN A 125 -8.32 7.59 5.23
N GLU A 126 -8.80 8.82 5.43
CA GLU A 126 -9.36 9.65 4.36
C GLU A 126 -8.33 9.92 3.26
N GLN A 127 -7.09 10.27 3.61
CA GLN A 127 -6.02 10.52 2.65
C GLN A 127 -5.71 9.27 1.82
N ALA A 128 -5.58 8.11 2.46
CA ALA A 128 -5.31 6.84 1.79
C ALA A 128 -6.43 6.46 0.81
N LEU A 129 -7.68 6.55 1.25
CA LEU A 129 -8.86 6.19 0.45
C LEU A 129 -9.13 7.17 -0.69
N SER A 130 -8.91 8.47 -0.47
CA SER A 130 -9.03 9.49 -1.52
C SER A 130 -7.95 9.32 -2.59
N LEU A 131 -6.72 9.01 -2.17
CA LEU A 131 -5.62 8.69 -3.08
C LEU A 131 -5.94 7.45 -3.90
N TRP A 132 -6.38 6.37 -3.25
CA TRP A 132 -6.84 5.16 -3.93
C TRP A 132 -7.89 5.50 -4.99
N LEU A 133 -8.98 6.17 -4.61
CA LEU A 133 -10.09 6.49 -5.50
C LEU A 133 -9.62 7.31 -6.71
N HIS A 134 -8.78 8.32 -6.49
CA HIS A 134 -8.20 9.11 -7.56
C HIS A 134 -7.41 8.25 -8.56
N HIS A 135 -6.50 7.40 -8.08
CA HIS A 135 -5.67 6.58 -8.95
C HIS A 135 -6.42 5.42 -9.60
N PHE A 136 -7.39 4.82 -8.90
CA PHE A 136 -8.25 3.75 -9.39
C PHE A 136 -9.16 4.23 -10.51
N THR A 137 -9.77 5.41 -10.36
CA THR A 137 -10.68 5.98 -11.38
C THR A 137 -9.97 6.66 -12.55
N TYR A 138 -8.69 7.01 -12.39
CA TYR A 138 -7.91 7.67 -13.44
C TYR A 138 -7.77 6.82 -14.72
N CYS A 139 -7.77 5.49 -14.59
CA CYS A 139 -7.62 4.57 -15.72
C CYS A 139 -8.88 3.71 -15.86
N PRO A 140 -9.65 3.82 -16.97
CA PRO A 140 -10.91 3.09 -17.15
C PRO A 140 -10.78 1.56 -17.13
N SER A 141 -9.57 1.03 -17.38
CA SER A 141 -9.28 -0.40 -17.31
C SER A 141 -8.71 -0.85 -15.96
N SER A 142 -8.56 0.06 -14.98
CA SER A 142 -8.12 -0.31 -13.63
C SER A 142 -9.21 -1.09 -12.93
N ASP A 143 -8.90 -2.34 -12.61
CA ASP A 143 -9.75 -3.25 -11.86
C ASP A 143 -9.13 -3.61 -10.49
N TRP A 144 -8.00 -3.00 -10.12
CA TRP A 144 -7.22 -3.38 -8.94
C TRP A 144 -6.25 -2.30 -8.46
N PRO A 145 -5.96 -2.23 -7.14
CA PRO A 145 -6.62 -2.98 -6.07
C PRO A 145 -8.05 -2.50 -5.83
N ASN A 146 -9.00 -3.41 -5.59
CA ASN A 146 -10.38 -3.08 -5.30
C ASN A 146 -10.59 -2.84 -3.80
N LEU A 147 -10.46 -1.59 -3.37
CA LEU A 147 -10.67 -1.16 -1.97
C LEU A 147 -12.07 -0.55 -1.76
N HIS A 148 -13.02 -0.82 -2.65
CA HIS A 148 -14.36 -0.22 -2.61
C HIS A 148 -15.10 -0.53 -1.30
N ALA A 149 -14.95 -1.74 -0.76
CA ALA A 149 -15.59 -2.10 0.49
C ALA A 149 -15.08 -1.24 1.65
N SER A 150 -13.75 -1.05 1.74
CA SER A 150 -13.11 -0.17 2.73
C SER A 150 -13.55 1.28 2.57
N TYR A 151 -13.62 1.78 1.33
CA TYR A 151 -14.13 3.12 1.01
C TYR A 151 -15.59 3.30 1.46
N ALA A 152 -16.47 2.34 1.15
CA ALA A 152 -17.88 2.40 1.52
C ALA A 152 -18.09 2.36 3.04
N ARG A 153 -17.28 1.59 3.78
CA ARG A 153 -17.27 1.57 5.26
C ARG A 153 -16.89 2.94 5.80
N TRP A 154 -15.79 3.53 5.32
CA TRP A 154 -15.37 4.87 5.71
C TRP A 154 -16.45 5.92 5.40
N CYS A 155 -17.00 5.97 4.19
CA CYS A 155 -18.07 6.92 3.85
C CYS A 155 -19.30 6.80 4.75
N THR A 156 -19.61 5.58 5.20
CA THR A 156 -20.73 5.34 6.13
C THR A 156 -20.39 5.85 7.53
N ALA A 157 -19.18 5.60 8.01
CA ALA A 157 -18.70 6.11 9.30
C ALA A 157 -18.62 7.64 9.32
N SER A 158 -18.02 8.27 8.31
CA SER A 158 -17.89 9.73 8.19
C SER A 158 -19.23 10.44 8.12
N ARG A 159 -20.21 9.88 7.37
CA ARG A 159 -21.58 10.43 7.33
C ARG A 159 -22.27 10.36 8.69
N LYS A 160 -22.13 9.25 9.43
CA LYS A 160 -22.69 9.12 10.79
C LYS A 160 -22.08 10.15 11.73
N ALA A 161 -20.76 10.34 11.70
CA ALA A 161 -20.06 11.33 12.51
C ALA A 161 -20.57 12.76 12.19
N LEU A 162 -20.68 13.11 10.91
CA LEU A 162 -21.21 14.41 10.48
C LEU A 162 -22.65 14.64 10.97
N CYS A 163 -23.53 13.65 10.84
CA CYS A 163 -24.91 13.75 11.34
C CYS A 163 -24.98 13.92 12.86
N SER A 164 -24.08 13.28 13.62
CA SER A 164 -24.01 13.49 15.07
C SER A 164 -23.50 14.89 15.45
N HIS A 165 -22.62 15.50 14.64
CA HIS A 165 -22.14 16.86 14.87
C HIS A 165 -23.18 17.94 14.52
N LEU A 166 -24.09 17.67 13.58
CA LEU A 166 -25.13 18.60 13.13
C LEU A 166 -26.46 18.48 13.91
N SER A 167 -26.59 17.53 14.83
CA SER A 167 -27.78 17.33 15.66
C SER A 167 -27.71 18.08 17.01
N ILE A 168 -26.93 19.16 17.08
CA ILE A 168 -26.79 20.06 18.25
C ILE A 168 -27.50 21.38 17.94
#